data_AF-A0A934R2Z6-F1
#
_entry.id   AF-A0A934R2Z6-F1
#
_cell.length_a   1.000
_cell.length_b   1.000
_cell.length_c   1.000
_cell.angle_alpha   90.00
_cell.angle_beta   90.00
_cell.angle_gamma   90.00
#
_symmetry.space_group_name_H-M   'P 1'
#
loop_
_entity.id
_entity.type
_entity.pdbx_description
1 polymer ?
#
loop_
_entity_poly.entity_id
_entity_poly.type
_entity_poly.pdbx_seq_one_letter_code
_entity_poly.pdbx_strand_id
1 'polypeptide(L)'
;MTDTTFRSTFPRQLRFWAFHCSLNALPSLYIALFYMGLRNNPGAIAAMAAAIGTFILLYATLTSLRGPLADGGHILSRSLRLGAKIRGWISALSLLLIWTPAIFFTPDTWCGMLAMNIFNHLAPYAGYTSTFGGTPSSDASSNFFPVYSVTLLEGFILSFLLLLVSFFSILVIQARDRREFFSAARKQRFAPLRNRSPLPPMAKRPQKASQGPPAE
;
A
#
# COMPACT_ATOMS: atom_id res chain seq x y z
N MET A 1 10.35 -17.52 21.87
CA MET A 1 10.11 -18.35 20.66
C MET A 1 9.71 -17.45 19.50
N THR A 2 10.68 -16.82 18.85
CA THR A 2 10.52 -15.55 18.11
C THR A 2 11.06 -15.56 16.68
N ASP A 3 11.95 -16.51 16.32
CA ASP A 3 12.64 -16.52 15.01
C ASP A 3 11.94 -17.32 13.91
N THR A 4 11.31 -18.45 14.23
CA THR A 4 10.85 -19.42 13.21
C THR A 4 9.71 -18.88 12.35
N THR A 5 8.78 -18.11 12.94
CA THR A 5 7.66 -17.50 12.21
C THR A 5 8.10 -16.35 11.30
N PHE A 6 9.04 -15.52 11.74
CA PHE A 6 9.59 -14.42 10.93
C PHE A 6 10.40 -14.97 9.76
N ARG A 7 11.33 -15.89 10.01
CA ARG A 7 12.19 -16.50 8.97
C ARG A 7 11.41 -17.24 7.88
N SER A 8 10.26 -17.83 8.22
CA SER A 8 9.39 -18.51 7.25
C SER A 8 8.43 -17.55 6.51
N THR A 9 7.97 -16.47 7.16
CA THR A 9 7.01 -15.52 6.59
C THR A 9 7.69 -14.44 5.76
N PHE A 10 8.84 -13.93 6.19
CA PHE A 10 9.60 -12.88 5.53
C PHE A 10 9.91 -13.16 4.05
N PRO A 11 10.49 -14.30 3.63
CA PRO A 11 10.79 -14.55 2.22
C PRO A 11 9.52 -14.62 1.36
N ARG A 12 8.41 -15.09 1.92
CA ARG A 12 7.12 -15.12 1.22
C ARG A 12 6.56 -13.71 1.02
N GLN A 13 6.63 -12.86 2.06
CA GLN A 13 6.22 -11.46 1.95
C GLN A 13 7.15 -10.67 1.03
N LEU A 14 8.46 -10.91 1.11
CA LEU A 14 9.45 -10.27 0.25
C LEU A 14 9.17 -10.55 -1.22
N ARG A 15 8.90 -11.80 -1.61
CA ARG A 15 8.55 -12.15 -2.99
C ARG A 15 7.24 -11.48 -3.45
N PHE A 16 6.23 -11.47 -2.58
CA PHE A 16 4.95 -10.83 -2.88
C PHE A 16 5.10 -9.32 -3.10
N TRP A 17 5.78 -8.63 -2.17
CA TRP A 17 5.99 -7.18 -2.24
C TRP A 17 7.00 -6.78 -3.29
N ALA A 18 8.05 -7.58 -3.54
CA ALA A 18 8.96 -7.34 -4.65
C ALA A 18 8.21 -7.31 -5.98
N PHE A 19 7.35 -8.31 -6.23
CA PHE A 19 6.55 -8.34 -7.46
C PHE A 19 5.60 -7.13 -7.56
N HIS A 20 4.83 -6.83 -6.51
CA HIS A 20 3.84 -5.76 -6.55
C HIS A 20 4.47 -4.36 -6.58
N CYS A 21 5.53 -4.11 -5.80
CA CYS A 21 6.22 -2.83 -5.80
C CYS A 21 6.93 -2.60 -7.14
N SER A 22 7.58 -3.61 -7.73
CA SER A 22 8.16 -3.47 -9.06
C SER A 22 7.10 -3.19 -10.11
N LEU A 23 5.99 -3.94 -10.13
CA LEU A 23 4.92 -3.73 -11.11
C LEU A 23 4.27 -2.34 -10.96
N ASN A 24 4.10 -1.87 -9.73
CA ASN A 24 3.53 -0.54 -9.45
C ASN A 24 4.51 0.60 -9.74
N ALA A 25 5.82 0.36 -9.66
CA ALA A 25 6.84 1.36 -9.97
C ALA A 25 7.17 1.44 -11.46
N LEU A 26 6.79 0.44 -12.28
CA LEU A 26 7.10 0.42 -13.71
C LEU A 26 6.57 1.64 -14.49
N PRO A 27 5.32 2.10 -14.31
CA PRO A 27 4.82 3.26 -15.04
C PRO A 27 5.62 4.53 -14.75
N SER A 28 5.90 4.83 -13.47
CA SER A 28 6.66 6.03 -13.11
C SER A 28 8.14 5.90 -13.46
N LEU A 29 8.72 4.70 -13.34
CA LEU A 29 10.07 4.41 -13.84
C LEU A 29 10.17 4.66 -15.35
N TYR A 30 9.19 4.21 -16.13
CA TYR A 30 9.17 4.46 -17.58
C TYR A 30 9.12 5.95 -17.89
N ILE A 31 8.24 6.70 -17.23
CA ILE A 31 8.13 8.15 -17.42
C ILE A 31 9.46 8.84 -17.09
N ALA A 32 10.08 8.51 -15.96
CA ALA A 32 11.37 9.07 -15.57
C ALA A 32 12.49 8.73 -16.58
N LEU A 33 12.58 7.48 -17.04
CA LEU A 33 13.64 7.06 -17.96
C LEU A 33 13.50 7.68 -19.36
N PHE A 34 12.28 7.69 -19.90
CA PHE A 34 12.04 8.07 -21.30
C PHE A 34 11.62 9.54 -21.46
N TYR A 35 10.73 10.06 -20.61
CA TYR A 35 10.25 11.44 -20.72
C TYR A 35 11.17 12.45 -20.03
N MET A 36 11.80 12.07 -18.91
CA MET A 36 12.74 12.97 -18.20
C MET A 36 14.19 12.77 -18.64
N GLY A 37 14.46 11.87 -19.59
CA GLY A 37 15.79 11.65 -20.14
C GLY A 37 16.80 11.02 -19.18
N LEU A 38 16.35 10.48 -18.04
CA LEU A 38 17.23 9.91 -17.00
C LEU A 38 17.88 8.59 -17.42
N ARG A 39 17.46 7.98 -18.56
CA ARG A 39 18.01 6.72 -19.09
C ARG A 39 19.52 6.72 -19.31
N ASN A 40 20.12 7.89 -19.57
CA ASN A 40 21.55 8.02 -19.84
C ASN A 40 22.37 8.27 -18.57
N ASN A 41 21.72 8.43 -17.42
CA ASN A 41 22.37 8.69 -16.14
C ASN A 41 22.31 7.43 -15.27
N PRO A 42 23.41 6.64 -15.17
CA PRO A 42 23.41 5.43 -14.36
C PRO A 42 23.21 5.70 -12.88
N GLY A 43 23.61 6.89 -12.39
CA GLY A 43 23.37 7.33 -11.01
C GLY A 43 21.87 7.51 -10.72
N ALA A 44 21.13 8.10 -11.66
CA ALA A 44 19.68 8.23 -11.52
C ALA A 44 18.96 6.87 -11.53
N ILE A 45 19.36 5.96 -12.42
CA ILE A 45 18.81 4.60 -12.47
C ILE A 45 19.07 3.86 -11.14
N ALA A 46 20.30 3.95 -10.63
CA ALA A 46 20.67 3.35 -9.34
C ALA A 46 19.87 3.96 -8.19
N ALA A 47 19.64 5.28 -8.19
CA ALA A 47 18.83 5.97 -7.19
C ALA A 47 17.38 5.49 -7.19
N MET A 48 16.76 5.37 -8.37
CA MET A 48 15.39 4.86 -8.50
C MET A 48 15.29 3.40 -8.03
N ALA A 49 16.24 2.55 -8.44
CA ALA A 49 16.29 1.15 -8.01
C ALA A 49 16.48 1.00 -6.49
N ALA A 50 17.35 1.83 -5.89
CA ALA A 50 17.56 1.86 -4.45
C ALA A 50 16.28 2.28 -3.70
N ALA A 51 15.57 3.31 -4.18
CA ALA A 51 14.31 3.74 -3.57
C ALA A 51 13.23 2.65 -3.64
N ILE A 52 13.09 1.97 -4.79
CA ILE A 52 12.19 0.81 -4.94
C ILE A 52 12.58 -0.31 -3.96
N GLY A 53 13.88 -0.60 -3.86
CA GLY A 53 14.42 -1.58 -2.90
C GLY A 53 14.06 -1.24 -1.45
N THR A 54 14.20 0.03 -1.05
CA THR A 54 13.82 0.52 0.28
C THR A 54 12.34 0.24 0.56
N PHE A 55 11.44 0.51 -0.39
CA PHE A 55 10.02 0.20 -0.21
C PHE A 55 9.74 -1.30 -0.14
N ILE A 56 10.38 -2.11 -0.98
CA ILE A 56 10.23 -3.57 -0.94
C ILE A 56 10.61 -4.10 0.45
N LEU A 57 11.76 -3.69 0.96
CA LEU A 57 12.24 -4.10 2.28
C LEU A 57 11.34 -3.56 3.39
N LEU A 58 10.91 -2.31 3.32
CA LEU A 58 10.00 -1.71 4.29
C LEU A 58 8.67 -2.47 4.35
N TYR A 59 8.06 -2.77 3.21
CA TYR A 59 6.80 -3.53 3.18
C TYR A 59 6.98 -4.98 3.62
N ALA A 60 8.05 -5.64 3.19
CA ALA A 60 8.36 -6.99 3.61
C ALA A 60 8.60 -7.08 5.12
N THR A 61 9.31 -6.12 5.71
CA THR A 61 9.53 -6.06 7.16
C THR A 61 8.24 -5.74 7.91
N LEU A 62 7.50 -4.69 7.53
CA LEU A 62 6.24 -4.31 8.18
C LEU A 62 5.19 -5.42 8.17
N THR A 63 5.11 -6.21 7.10
CA THR A 63 4.15 -7.31 6.98
C THR A 63 4.63 -8.66 7.52
N SER A 64 5.90 -8.76 7.91
CA SER A 64 6.48 -9.95 8.55
C SER A 64 6.61 -9.81 10.07
N LEU A 65 6.63 -8.59 10.59
CA LEU A 65 6.55 -8.33 12.03
C LEU A 65 5.20 -8.82 12.57
N ARG A 66 5.23 -9.65 13.62
CA ARG A 66 4.03 -10.18 14.28
C ARG A 66 3.15 -9.02 14.77
N GLY A 67 1.95 -8.94 14.22
CA GLY A 67 0.95 -7.91 14.51
C GLY A 67 -0.27 -8.05 13.59
N PRO A 68 -1.25 -7.15 13.69
CA PRO A 68 -2.47 -7.16 12.87
C PRO A 68 -2.22 -7.05 11.35
N LEU A 69 -0.97 -6.86 10.92
CA LEU A 69 -0.51 -6.84 9.54
C LEU A 69 0.00 -8.20 9.04
N ALA A 70 0.55 -9.05 9.92
CA ALA A 70 1.07 -10.37 9.60
C ALA A 70 -0.03 -11.45 9.58
N ASP A 71 -1.08 -11.28 10.38
CA ASP A 71 -2.21 -12.20 10.38
C ASP A 71 -3.05 -12.06 9.11
N GLY A 72 -2.99 -13.08 8.25
CA GLY A 72 -3.76 -13.14 7.01
C GLY A 72 -5.29 -13.14 7.21
N GLY A 73 -5.77 -13.40 8.44
CA GLY A 73 -7.17 -13.30 8.82
C GLY A 73 -7.59 -11.90 9.28
N HIS A 74 -6.65 -10.99 9.55
CA HIS A 74 -6.98 -9.66 10.04
C HIS A 74 -7.44 -8.76 8.88
N ILE A 75 -8.53 -8.01 9.10
CA ILE A 75 -9.20 -7.20 8.07
C ILE A 75 -8.22 -6.20 7.42
N LEU A 76 -7.27 -5.66 8.20
CA LEU A 76 -6.26 -4.72 7.74
C LEU A 76 -5.25 -5.33 6.75
N SER A 77 -4.76 -6.55 7.00
CA SER A 77 -3.84 -7.24 6.08
C SER A 77 -4.55 -7.58 4.76
N ARG A 78 -5.81 -8.02 4.86
CA ARG A 78 -6.63 -8.36 3.68
C ARG A 78 -6.96 -7.12 2.84
N SER A 79 -7.27 -5.99 3.47
CA SER A 79 -7.54 -4.74 2.75
C SER A 79 -6.28 -4.16 2.11
N LEU A 80 -5.13 -4.24 2.76
CA LEU A 80 -3.85 -3.81 2.19
C LEU A 80 -3.49 -4.64 0.94
N ARG A 81 -3.66 -5.96 0.99
CA ARG A 81 -3.45 -6.82 -0.18
C ARG A 81 -4.45 -6.55 -1.30
N LEU A 82 -5.71 -6.25 -0.95
CA LEU A 82 -6.73 -5.87 -1.92
C LEU A 82 -6.36 -4.53 -2.59
N GLY A 83 -5.96 -3.53 -1.81
CA GLY A 83 -5.50 -2.24 -2.32
C GLY A 83 -4.27 -2.38 -3.22
N ALA A 84 -3.28 -3.18 -2.80
CA ALA A 84 -2.10 -3.48 -3.63
C ALA A 84 -2.46 -4.17 -4.95
N LYS A 85 -3.45 -5.06 -4.94
CA LYS A 85 -3.95 -5.73 -6.15
C LYS A 85 -4.70 -4.77 -7.07
N ILE A 86 -5.60 -3.94 -6.53
CA ILE A 86 -6.32 -2.90 -7.30
C ILE A 86 -5.31 -1.98 -7.96
N ARG A 87 -4.29 -1.55 -7.20
CA ARG A 87 -3.24 -0.70 -7.74
C ARG A 87 -2.39 -1.40 -8.79
N GLY A 88 -2.06 -2.69 -8.59
CA GLY A 88 -1.39 -3.48 -9.63
C GLY A 88 -2.17 -3.51 -10.95
N TRP A 89 -3.50 -3.60 -10.89
CA TRP A 89 -4.35 -3.46 -12.08
C TRP A 89 -4.31 -2.06 -12.69
N ILE A 90 -4.36 -1.01 -11.87
CA ILE A 90 -4.27 0.38 -12.34
C ILE A 90 -2.91 0.63 -13.00
N SER A 91 -1.81 0.17 -12.41
CA SER A 91 -0.45 0.30 -12.96
C SER A 91 -0.28 -0.53 -14.24
N ALA A 92 -0.85 -1.74 -14.31
CA ALA A 92 -0.85 -2.53 -15.53
C ALA A 92 -1.65 -1.86 -16.67
N LEU A 93 -2.82 -1.30 -16.34
CA LEU A 93 -3.62 -0.53 -17.30
C LEU A 93 -2.88 0.75 -17.74
N SER A 94 -2.18 1.41 -16.82
CA SER A 94 -1.35 2.57 -17.11
C SER A 94 -0.20 2.23 -18.06
N LEU A 95 0.38 1.04 -17.92
CA LEU A 95 1.41 0.53 -18.83
C LEU A 95 0.85 0.26 -20.24
N LEU A 96 -0.40 -0.20 -20.35
CA LEU A 96 -1.07 -0.36 -21.63
C LEU A 96 -1.32 1.00 -22.32
N LEU A 97 -1.68 2.02 -21.52
CA LEU A 97 -1.97 3.38 -21.97
C LEU A 97 -0.70 4.19 -22.30
N ILE A 98 0.50 3.62 -22.14
CA ILE A 98 1.79 4.32 -22.27
C ILE A 98 2.04 4.89 -23.69
N TRP A 99 1.44 4.26 -24.70
CA TRP A 99 1.51 4.69 -26.10
C TRP A 99 0.50 5.80 -26.44
N THR A 100 -0.35 6.16 -25.48
CA THR A 100 -1.40 7.15 -25.67
C THR A 100 -1.15 8.38 -24.80
N PRO A 101 -1.62 9.56 -25.19
CA PRO A 101 -1.56 10.75 -24.35
C PRO A 101 -2.39 10.61 -23.06
N ALA A 102 -3.20 9.54 -22.92
CA ALA A 102 -3.95 9.27 -21.71
C ALA A 102 -3.07 8.92 -20.49
N ILE A 103 -1.75 8.73 -20.66
CA ILE A 103 -0.82 8.55 -19.54
C ILE A 103 -0.85 9.70 -18.53
N PHE A 104 -1.19 10.92 -18.96
CA PHE A 104 -1.35 12.08 -18.06
C PHE A 104 -2.57 11.98 -17.13
N PHE A 105 -3.53 11.09 -17.42
CA PHE A 105 -4.66 10.82 -16.53
C PHE A 105 -4.38 9.71 -15.52
N THR A 106 -3.20 9.08 -15.58
CA THR A 106 -2.84 8.02 -14.63
C THR A 106 -2.42 8.63 -13.28
N PRO A 107 -2.87 8.05 -12.15
CA PRO A 107 -2.56 8.59 -10.83
C PRO A 107 -1.05 8.58 -10.54
N ASP A 108 -0.30 7.64 -11.13
CA ASP A 108 1.15 7.55 -10.97
C ASP A 108 1.87 8.78 -11.56
N THR A 109 1.43 9.31 -12.71
CA THR A 109 1.98 10.55 -13.30
C THR A 109 1.75 11.76 -12.38
N TRP A 110 0.54 11.89 -11.82
CA TRP A 110 0.22 12.98 -10.88
C TRP A 110 1.03 12.90 -9.60
N CYS A 111 1.26 11.69 -9.07
CA CYS A 111 2.09 11.50 -7.89
C CYS A 111 3.55 11.87 -8.16
N GLY A 112 4.09 11.51 -9.32
CA GLY A 112 5.44 11.92 -9.74
C GLY A 112 5.58 13.44 -9.86
N MET A 113 4.62 14.10 -10.52
CA MET A 113 4.60 15.57 -10.63
C MET A 113 4.47 16.26 -9.27
N LEU A 114 3.61 15.74 -8.40
CA LEU A 114 3.44 16.27 -7.05
C LEU A 114 4.72 16.09 -6.22
N ALA A 115 5.37 14.93 -6.29
CA ALA A 115 6.62 14.65 -5.57
C ALA A 115 7.74 15.59 -6.00
N MET A 116 7.92 15.81 -7.31
CA MET A 116 8.89 16.77 -7.83
C MET A 116 8.63 18.19 -7.34
N ASN A 117 7.38 18.64 -7.40
CA ASN A 117 7.02 19.99 -6.93
C ASN A 117 7.28 20.16 -5.43
N ILE A 118 6.87 19.20 -4.61
CA ILE A 118 7.12 19.23 -3.16
C ILE A 118 8.63 19.24 -2.89
N PHE A 119 9.40 18.38 -3.56
CA PHE A 119 10.85 18.33 -3.37
C PHE A 119 11.52 19.64 -3.79
N ASN A 120 11.18 20.19 -4.96
CA ASN A 120 11.77 21.44 -5.45
C ASN A 120 11.38 22.65 -4.60
N HIS A 121 10.20 22.64 -3.97
CA HIS A 121 9.81 23.67 -3.00
C HIS A 121 10.50 23.51 -1.64
N LEU A 122 10.75 22.28 -1.19
CA LEU A 122 11.36 21.99 0.11
C LEU A 122 12.90 22.01 0.10
N ALA A 123 13.52 21.70 -1.04
CA ALA A 123 14.97 21.63 -1.19
C ALA A 123 15.69 22.92 -0.73
N PRO A 124 15.22 24.14 -1.09
CA PRO A 124 15.83 25.39 -0.61
C PRO A 124 15.78 25.55 0.91
N TYR A 125 14.67 25.15 1.56
CA TYR A 125 14.52 25.26 3.02
C TYR A 125 15.39 24.27 3.79
N ALA A 126 15.71 23.13 3.17
CA ALA A 126 16.59 22.11 3.74
C ALA A 126 18.08 22.35 3.41
N GLY A 127 18.42 23.48 2.79
CA GLY A 127 19.80 23.86 2.48
C GLY A 127 20.40 23.14 1.27
N TYR A 128 19.58 22.46 0.45
CA TYR A 128 20.04 21.80 -0.77
C TYR A 128 20.04 22.78 -1.95
N THR A 129 21.19 22.89 -2.63
CA THR A 129 21.36 23.70 -3.84
C THR A 129 21.01 22.95 -5.13
N SER A 130 20.97 21.61 -5.09
CA SER A 130 20.62 20.76 -6.23
C SER A 130 19.12 20.43 -6.23
N THR A 131 18.37 21.05 -7.14
CA THR A 131 16.97 20.73 -7.41
C THR A 131 16.83 19.58 -8.41
N PHE A 132 15.70 18.88 -8.39
CA PHE A 132 15.39 17.86 -9.40
C PHE A 132 15.12 18.56 -10.74
N GLY A 133 15.96 18.29 -11.75
CA GLY A 133 15.92 18.96 -13.07
C GLY A 133 16.77 20.23 -13.17
N GLY A 134 17.57 20.56 -12.15
CA GLY A 134 18.58 21.63 -12.21
C GLY A 134 19.70 21.30 -13.21
N THR A 135 20.56 22.29 -13.53
CA THR A 135 21.68 22.14 -14.47
C THR A 135 22.48 20.88 -14.15
N PRO A 136 22.63 19.95 -15.13
CA PRO A 136 23.33 18.70 -14.89
C PRO A 136 24.78 19.01 -14.56
N SER A 137 25.16 18.79 -13.31
CA SER A 137 26.56 18.67 -12.95
C SER A 137 27.07 17.36 -13.54
N SER A 138 28.29 17.37 -14.08
CA SER A 138 28.92 16.25 -14.77
C SER A 138 29.18 15.01 -13.89
N ASP A 139 28.91 15.12 -12.59
CA ASP A 139 29.11 14.04 -11.64
C ASP A 139 27.86 13.17 -11.51
N ALA A 140 28.02 11.85 -11.72
CA ALA A 140 26.93 10.89 -11.53
C ALA A 140 26.40 10.85 -10.08
N SER A 141 27.21 11.29 -9.11
CA SER A 141 26.85 11.37 -7.68
C SER A 141 25.95 12.56 -7.35
N SER A 142 26.08 13.69 -8.05
CA SER A 142 25.30 14.91 -7.76
C SER A 142 23.81 14.75 -8.07
N ASN A 143 23.49 13.83 -8.98
CA ASN A 143 22.13 13.55 -9.41
C ASN A 143 21.48 12.38 -8.66
N PHE A 144 22.24 11.60 -7.88
CA PHE A 144 21.71 10.43 -7.17
C PHE A 144 20.72 10.85 -6.06
N PHE A 145 21.14 11.77 -5.19
CA PHE A 145 20.36 12.13 -4.01
C PHE A 145 19.03 12.82 -4.32
N PRO A 146 18.96 13.81 -5.25
CA PRO A 146 17.69 14.41 -5.64
C PRO A 146 16.73 13.40 -6.26
N VAL A 147 17.22 12.53 -7.16
CA VAL A 147 16.40 11.49 -7.79
C VAL A 147 15.90 10.49 -6.74
N TYR A 148 16.78 10.02 -5.86
CA TYR A 148 16.42 9.11 -4.77
C TYR A 148 15.34 9.70 -3.87
N SER A 149 15.50 10.96 -3.48
CA SER A 149 14.57 11.65 -2.59
C SER A 149 13.20 11.88 -3.24
N VAL A 150 13.17 12.28 -4.51
CA VAL A 150 11.91 12.41 -5.28
C VAL A 150 11.22 11.06 -5.43
N THR A 151 11.96 10.00 -5.79
CA THR A 151 11.39 8.65 -5.92
C THR A 151 10.88 8.12 -4.58
N LEU A 152 11.58 8.41 -3.48
CA LEU A 152 11.10 8.06 -2.13
C LEU A 152 9.80 8.79 -1.78
N LEU A 153 9.74 10.09 -2.04
CA LEU A 153 8.58 10.91 -1.75
C LEU A 153 7.37 10.50 -2.60
N GLU A 154 7.60 10.23 -3.88
CA GLU A 154 6.61 9.66 -4.79
C GLU A 154 6.06 8.34 -4.23
N GLY A 155 6.97 7.42 -3.89
CA GLY A 155 6.61 6.14 -3.27
C GLY A 155 5.81 6.31 -1.99
N PHE A 156 6.11 7.32 -1.16
CA PHE A 156 5.37 7.62 0.06
C PHE A 156 3.95 8.13 -0.21
N ILE A 157 3.79 9.08 -1.13
CA ILE A 157 2.47 9.59 -1.57
C ILE A 157 1.61 8.43 -2.09
N LEU A 158 2.22 7.59 -2.92
CA LEU A 158 1.61 6.41 -3.50
C LEU A 158 1.22 5.36 -2.44
N SER A 159 2.03 5.22 -1.39
CA SER A 159 1.76 4.36 -0.23
C SER A 159 0.59 4.89 0.61
N PHE A 160 0.52 6.22 0.78
CA PHE A 160 -0.57 6.88 1.47
C PHE A 160 -1.90 6.73 0.71
N LEU A 161 -1.89 6.89 -0.63
CA LEU A 161 -3.05 6.64 -1.47
C LEU A 161 -3.52 5.19 -1.38
N LEU A 162 -2.60 4.22 -1.36
CA LEU A 162 -2.93 2.81 -1.12
C LEU A 162 -3.63 2.60 0.21
N LEU A 163 -3.15 3.24 1.28
CA LEU A 163 -3.75 3.15 2.61
C LEU A 163 -5.16 3.74 2.61
N LEU A 164 -5.36 4.86 1.93
CA LEU A 164 -6.65 5.52 1.79
C LEU A 164 -7.65 4.65 1.00
N VAL A 165 -7.24 4.08 -0.14
CA VAL A 165 -8.07 3.14 -0.93
C VAL A 165 -8.39 1.88 -0.11
N SER A 166 -7.41 1.35 0.63
CA SER A 166 -7.58 0.21 1.54
C SER A 166 -8.59 0.54 2.66
N PHE A 167 -8.51 1.73 3.24
CA PHE A 167 -9.44 2.20 4.27
C PHE A 167 -10.88 2.30 3.75
N PHE A 168 -11.10 2.93 2.60
CA PHE A 168 -12.43 2.99 1.99
C PHE A 168 -12.96 1.60 1.62
N SER A 169 -12.09 0.70 1.14
CA SER A 169 -12.47 -0.68 0.85
C SER A 169 -12.98 -1.40 2.09
N ILE A 170 -12.36 -1.18 3.27
CA ILE A 170 -12.85 -1.71 4.54
C ILE A 170 -14.24 -1.17 4.88
N LEU A 171 -14.44 0.15 4.75
CA LEU A 171 -15.74 0.77 5.04
C LEU A 171 -16.85 0.20 4.16
N VAL A 172 -16.57 -0.01 2.86
CA VAL A 172 -17.53 -0.60 1.92
C VAL A 172 -17.84 -2.05 2.28
N ILE A 173 -16.83 -2.86 2.63
CA ILE A 173 -17.03 -4.25 3.05
C ILE A 173 -17.87 -4.31 4.32
N GLN A 174 -17.53 -3.51 5.33
CA GLN A 174 -18.28 -3.44 6.58
C GLN A 174 -19.73 -2.95 6.36
N ALA A 175 -19.93 -1.97 5.48
CA ALA A 175 -21.26 -1.49 5.13
C ALA A 175 -22.09 -2.57 4.41
N ARG A 176 -21.46 -3.34 3.51
CA ARG A 176 -22.12 -4.46 2.81
C ARG A 176 -22.49 -5.57 3.78
N ASP A 177 -21.57 -6.00 4.63
CA ASP A 177 -21.82 -7.06 5.61
C ASP A 177 -22.94 -6.66 6.58
N ARG A 178 -22.96 -5.39 7.03
CA ARG A 178 -24.10 -4.85 7.81
C ARG A 178 -25.42 -4.95 7.04
N ARG A 179 -25.47 -4.56 5.76
CA ARG A 179 -26.68 -4.66 4.93
C ARG A 179 -27.15 -6.11 4.77
N GLU A 180 -26.23 -7.06 4.58
CA GLU A 180 -26.55 -8.48 4.49
C GLU A 180 -27.14 -9.03 5.80
N PHE A 181 -26.55 -8.70 6.95
CA PHE A 181 -27.10 -9.05 8.26
C PHE A 181 -28.53 -8.52 8.46
N PHE A 182 -28.79 -7.25 8.13
CA PHE A 182 -30.14 -6.68 8.23
C PHE A 182 -31.12 -7.32 7.25
N SER A 183 -30.68 -7.68 6.04
CA SER A 183 -31.54 -8.37 5.06
C SER A 183 -31.88 -9.80 5.50
N ALA A 184 -30.94 -10.53 6.09
CA ALA A 184 -31.14 -11.87 6.62
C ALA A 184 -32.08 -11.86 7.83
N ALA A 185 -31.90 -10.91 8.75
CA ALA A 185 -32.80 -10.70 9.88
C ALA A 185 -34.22 -10.33 9.44
N ARG A 186 -34.36 -9.50 8.38
CA ARG A 186 -35.67 -9.16 7.80
C ARG A 186 -36.35 -10.40 7.20
N LYS A 187 -35.62 -11.23 6.44
CA LYS A 187 -36.16 -12.48 5.90
C LYS A 187 -36.64 -13.45 6.98
N GLN A 188 -35.93 -13.56 8.11
CA GLN A 188 -36.36 -14.39 9.25
C GLN A 188 -37.59 -13.84 9.98
N ARG A 189 -37.76 -12.50 10.01
CA ARG A 189 -38.91 -11.86 10.67
C ARG A 189 -40.23 -12.10 9.94
N PHE A 190 -40.19 -12.18 8.60
CA PHE A 190 -41.36 -12.42 7.74
C PHE A 190 -41.49 -13.87 7.25
N ALA A 191 -40.60 -14.78 7.68
CA ALA A 191 -40.71 -16.20 7.36
C ALA A 191 -41.87 -16.84 8.16
N PRO A 192 -42.78 -17.59 7.50
CA PRO A 192 -43.84 -18.32 8.20
C PRO A 192 -43.25 -19.32 9.19
N LEU A 193 -43.87 -19.43 10.37
CA LEU A 193 -43.39 -20.19 11.55
C LEU A 193 -42.99 -21.65 11.28
N ARG A 194 -43.49 -22.23 10.18
CA ARG A 194 -43.22 -23.60 9.75
C ARG A 194 -41.78 -23.83 9.23
N ASN A 195 -41.03 -22.78 8.88
CA ASN A 195 -39.72 -22.90 8.21
C ASN A 195 -38.58 -22.12 8.90
N ARG A 196 -38.71 -21.83 10.19
CA ARG A 196 -37.60 -21.22 10.96
C ARG A 196 -36.57 -22.30 11.30
N SER A 197 -35.47 -22.32 10.56
CA SER A 197 -34.25 -23.03 10.99
C SER A 197 -33.79 -22.48 12.34
N PRO A 198 -33.19 -23.33 13.21
CA PRO A 198 -32.72 -22.89 14.52
C PRO A 198 -31.72 -21.74 14.36
N LEU A 199 -31.90 -20.72 15.20
CA LEU A 199 -31.04 -19.54 15.25
C LEU A 199 -29.56 -19.98 15.36
N PRO A 200 -28.63 -19.32 14.65
CA PRO A 200 -27.21 -19.53 14.91
C PRO A 200 -26.96 -19.30 16.40
N PRO A 201 -26.20 -20.18 17.08
CA PRO A 201 -26.02 -20.11 18.52
C PRO A 201 -25.51 -18.71 18.88
N MET A 202 -26.30 -17.99 19.68
CA MET A 202 -25.85 -16.73 20.25
C MET A 202 -24.53 -17.00 20.95
N ALA A 203 -23.47 -16.31 20.51
CA ALA A 203 -22.18 -16.34 21.16
C ALA A 203 -22.41 -16.14 22.66
N LYS A 204 -22.13 -17.19 23.44
CA LYS A 204 -22.29 -17.19 24.89
C LYS A 204 -21.58 -15.96 25.44
N ARG A 205 -22.34 -15.03 26.03
CA ARG A 205 -21.76 -13.96 26.85
C ARG A 205 -20.81 -14.64 27.85
N PRO A 206 -19.56 -14.18 27.99
CA PRO A 206 -18.71 -14.65 29.07
C PRO A 206 -19.42 -14.36 30.39
N GLN A 207 -19.82 -15.42 31.10
CA GLN A 207 -20.27 -15.35 32.48
C GLN A 207 -19.09 -14.80 33.29
N LYS A 208 -19.15 -13.51 33.61
CA LYS A 208 -18.22 -12.90 34.56
C LYS A 208 -18.54 -13.53 35.92
N ALA A 209 -17.68 -14.44 36.35
CA ALA A 209 -17.76 -15.12 37.62
C ALA A 209 -17.93 -14.10 38.75
N SER A 210 -19.03 -14.26 39.49
CA SER A 210 -19.27 -13.65 40.78
C SER A 210 -18.19 -14.15 41.75
N GLN A 211 -17.16 -13.35 41.98
CA GLN A 211 -16.28 -13.53 43.13
C GLN A 211 -17.08 -13.20 44.39
N GLY A 212 -17.41 -14.23 45.17
CA GLY A 212 -17.89 -14.06 46.54
C GLY A 212 -16.75 -13.55 47.44
N PRO A 213 -17.05 -12.75 48.46
CA PRO A 213 -16.05 -12.32 49.43
C PRO A 213 -15.72 -13.49 50.37
N PRO A 214 -14.44 -13.73 50.72
CA PRO A 214 -14.15 -14.54 51.91
C PRO A 214 -14.45 -13.70 53.15
N ALA A 215 -15.25 -14.27 54.03
CA ALA A 215 -15.42 -13.85 55.40
C ALA A 215 -14.20 -14.28 56.23
N GLU A 216 -13.86 -13.43 57.21
CA GLU A 216 -12.94 -13.60 58.34
C GLU A 216 -11.42 -13.63 58.07
#